data_AF-A0A1F5YUP8-F1
#
_entry.id   AF-A0A1F5YUP8-F1
#
_cell.length_a   1.000
_cell.length_b   1.000
_cell.length_c   1.000
_cell.angle_alpha   90.00
_cell.angle_beta   90.00
_cell.angle_gamma   90.00
#
_symmetry.space_group_name_H-M   'P 1'
#
loop_
_entity.id
_entity.type
_entity.pdbx_description
1 polymer ?
#
loop_
_entity_poly.entity_id
_entity_poly.type
_entity_poly.pdbx_seq_one_letter_code
_entity_poly.pdbx_strand_id
1 'polypeptide(L)'
;MKSKYLLLVLGSLIVVFSVLFYVNSYLQRSKATEVVSCITYVPADYNQDGVIDSIDYLIWLRQNQGTVVCPSPTPSPIVLNVKEDSYVNSNYPNNNSGTESDLKIKASPNKITYIKFDLSALSGLYVNSAKLRFWITDPSNGIMNVQSVSDNSWTEKGITYNNRPPAGTLLTSFNPTSSRTYHEIDITQYTRKNLMSLGKMMSLAIQTSSTNELQFKSRNVSDPAKRPVLIVQISKPSPTPTAALGWNTPPIITSSQIEGLLDAPPGSPYPYIASLDEPLDPLIEGYDYSDDVSAAVDLTLPDGSMENAYVNVALPEYPAEICAKARCFSIWTNNFTTSQPGYHKITIRVADSKGAQALPKVYEFMVVSDPPTTPLPTPPPGICTTDNECLNNQYCKLGISQCVNLVCPVPLQCKTYSIVNHKCVLGNSPDGMVCTSSGLQGTCQSGICVM
;
A
#
# COMPACT_ATOMS: atom_id res chain seq x y z
N MET A 1 -1.23 -18.72 -65.22
CA MET A 1 -2.24 -19.04 -64.17
C MET A 1 -2.02 -18.36 -62.82
N LYS A 2 -0.83 -17.84 -62.47
CA LYS A 2 -0.60 -17.14 -61.18
C LYS A 2 -1.14 -15.69 -61.09
N SER A 3 -1.35 -14.99 -62.21
CA SER A 3 -1.80 -13.58 -62.21
C SER A 3 -3.33 -13.42 -62.03
N LYS A 4 -4.15 -14.34 -62.53
CA LYS A 4 -5.62 -14.27 -62.41
C LYS A 4 -6.13 -14.55 -61.00
N TYR A 5 -5.43 -15.36 -60.22
CA TYR A 5 -5.74 -15.59 -58.79
C TYR A 5 -5.43 -14.36 -57.92
N LEU A 6 -4.38 -13.60 -58.26
CA LEU A 6 -4.02 -12.38 -57.51
C LEU A 6 -5.08 -11.28 -57.68
N LEU A 7 -5.66 -11.13 -58.87
CA LEU A 7 -6.73 -10.15 -59.16
C LEU A 7 -8.07 -10.51 -58.50
N LEU A 8 -8.41 -11.80 -58.38
CA LEU A 8 -9.62 -12.25 -57.68
C LEU A 8 -9.48 -12.08 -56.16
N VAL A 9 -8.29 -12.31 -55.60
CA VAL A 9 -8.00 -12.07 -54.18
C VAL A 9 -7.97 -10.58 -53.85
N LEU A 10 -7.39 -9.74 -54.72
CA LEU A 10 -7.39 -8.27 -54.57
C LEU A 10 -8.79 -7.66 -54.71
N GLY A 11 -9.61 -8.11 -55.66
CA GLY A 11 -10.99 -7.64 -55.83
C GLY A 11 -11.88 -8.01 -54.63
N SER A 12 -11.68 -9.20 -54.06
CA SER A 12 -12.39 -9.64 -52.85
C SER A 12 -11.94 -8.88 -51.60
N LEU A 13 -10.64 -8.60 -51.47
CA LEU A 13 -10.12 -7.76 -50.39
C LEU A 13 -10.65 -6.32 -50.47
N ILE A 14 -10.73 -5.73 -51.68
CA ILE A 14 -11.21 -4.36 -51.87
C ILE A 14 -12.72 -4.25 -51.56
N VAL A 15 -13.53 -5.25 -51.93
CA VAL A 15 -14.96 -5.28 -51.58
C VAL A 15 -15.16 -5.47 -50.08
N VAL A 16 -14.37 -6.35 -49.42
CA VAL A 16 -14.41 -6.54 -47.96
C VAL A 16 -13.94 -5.29 -47.21
N PHE A 17 -12.87 -4.62 -47.66
CA PHE A 17 -12.41 -3.35 -47.09
C PHE A 17 -13.41 -2.21 -47.31
N SER A 18 -14.09 -2.16 -48.47
CA SER A 18 -15.09 -1.14 -48.76
C SER A 18 -16.37 -1.34 -47.95
N VAL A 19 -16.79 -2.59 -47.73
CA VAL A 19 -17.91 -2.92 -46.83
C VAL A 19 -17.53 -2.69 -45.37
N LEU A 20 -16.30 -3.00 -44.94
CA LEU A 20 -15.81 -2.66 -43.60
C LEU A 20 -15.76 -1.14 -43.39
N PHE A 21 -15.27 -0.37 -44.36
CA PHE A 21 -15.25 1.09 -44.28
C PHE A 21 -16.65 1.67 -44.28
N TYR A 22 -17.58 1.14 -45.08
CA TYR A 22 -18.96 1.62 -45.11
C TYR A 22 -19.72 1.27 -43.83
N VAL A 23 -19.54 0.06 -43.28
CA VAL A 23 -20.11 -0.35 -41.98
C VAL A 23 -19.48 0.44 -40.84
N ASN A 24 -18.18 0.72 -40.86
CA ASN A 24 -17.52 1.54 -39.84
C ASN A 24 -17.95 3.01 -39.93
N SER A 25 -18.11 3.54 -41.15
CA SER A 25 -18.61 4.91 -41.39
C SER A 25 -20.09 5.06 -41.03
N TYR A 26 -20.91 4.02 -41.26
CA TYR A 26 -22.33 4.00 -40.92
C TYR A 26 -22.54 3.79 -39.41
N LEU A 27 -21.70 2.99 -38.73
CA LEU A 27 -21.64 2.88 -37.27
C LEU A 27 -21.14 4.18 -36.61
N GLN A 28 -20.21 4.90 -37.26
CA GLN A 28 -19.74 6.22 -36.82
C GLN A 28 -20.79 7.31 -37.04
N ARG A 29 -21.59 7.25 -38.12
CA ARG A 29 -22.64 8.26 -38.41
C ARG A 29 -23.99 7.98 -37.77
N SER A 30 -24.41 6.73 -37.57
CA SER A 30 -25.69 6.42 -36.92
C SER A 30 -25.67 6.65 -35.41
N LYS A 31 -24.47 6.70 -34.79
CA LYS A 31 -24.27 7.10 -33.39
C LYS A 31 -24.01 8.60 -33.20
N ALA A 32 -23.85 9.38 -34.28
CA ALA A 32 -23.55 10.81 -34.20
C ALA A 32 -24.78 11.69 -33.94
N THR A 33 -25.96 11.10 -33.73
CA THR A 33 -27.22 11.84 -33.45
C THR A 33 -27.93 11.42 -32.17
N GLU A 34 -27.22 10.76 -31.26
CA GLU A 34 -27.60 10.69 -29.83
C GLU A 34 -26.34 10.94 -29.01
N VAL A 35 -25.99 12.22 -28.85
CA VAL A 35 -25.02 12.64 -27.84
C VAL A 35 -25.68 12.49 -26.47
N VAL A 36 -25.69 11.27 -25.96
CA VAL A 36 -25.99 10.96 -24.56
C VAL A 36 -24.69 10.46 -23.93
N SER A 37 -23.91 11.41 -23.42
CA SER A 37 -22.86 11.29 -22.40
C SER A 37 -21.88 10.09 -22.50
N CYS A 38 -20.72 10.30 -23.12
CA CYS A 38 -19.55 9.43 -22.95
C CYS A 38 -18.90 9.66 -21.57
N ILE A 39 -18.37 8.61 -20.93
CA ILE A 39 -17.64 8.73 -19.65
C ILE A 39 -16.15 8.95 -19.95
N THR A 40 -15.56 9.97 -19.33
CA THR A 40 -14.19 10.45 -19.57
C THR A 40 -13.15 9.93 -18.55
N TYR A 41 -13.39 8.79 -17.90
CA TYR A 41 -12.51 8.21 -16.86
C TYR A 41 -12.09 6.80 -17.29
N VAL A 42 -10.80 6.41 -17.29
CA VAL A 42 -10.10 5.69 -16.20
C VAL A 42 -8.55 5.81 -16.35
N PRO A 43 -7.70 5.64 -15.30
CA PRO A 43 -7.70 4.51 -14.36
C PRO A 43 -7.79 4.86 -12.87
N ALA A 44 -8.56 4.06 -12.15
CA ALA A 44 -8.65 4.02 -10.69
C ALA A 44 -8.39 2.58 -10.26
N ASP A 45 -8.00 2.42 -9.01
CA ASP A 45 -7.76 1.13 -8.37
C ASP A 45 -9.12 0.57 -7.92
N TYR A 46 -9.80 -0.15 -8.82
CA TYR A 46 -11.15 -0.70 -8.60
C TYR A 46 -11.15 -1.91 -7.68
N ASN A 47 -10.02 -2.61 -7.55
CA ASN A 47 -9.83 -3.67 -6.58
C ASN A 47 -9.18 -3.19 -5.26
N GLN A 48 -8.75 -1.92 -5.19
CA GLN A 48 -8.14 -1.25 -4.04
C GLN A 48 -6.86 -1.93 -3.51
N ASP A 49 -6.07 -2.54 -4.41
CA ASP A 49 -4.82 -3.21 -4.07
C ASP A 49 -3.58 -2.28 -4.05
N GLY A 50 -3.79 -1.00 -4.37
CA GLY A 50 -2.79 0.05 -4.46
C GLY A 50 -2.04 0.09 -5.79
N VAL A 51 -2.39 -0.79 -6.74
CA VAL A 51 -1.72 -0.99 -8.02
C VAL A 51 -2.75 -0.96 -9.15
N ILE A 52 -2.76 0.13 -9.92
CA ILE A 52 -3.59 0.20 -11.12
C ILE A 52 -3.08 -0.81 -12.17
N ASP A 53 -3.85 -1.85 -12.44
CA ASP A 53 -3.46 -2.93 -13.36
C ASP A 53 -4.60 -3.46 -14.26
N SER A 54 -4.35 -4.59 -14.93
CA SER A 54 -5.33 -5.21 -15.83
C SER A 54 -6.59 -5.73 -15.12
N ILE A 55 -6.51 -6.05 -13.83
CA ILE A 55 -7.64 -6.52 -13.02
C ILE A 55 -8.60 -5.36 -12.77
N ASP A 56 -8.10 -4.15 -12.50
CA ASP A 56 -8.93 -2.95 -12.40
C ASP A 56 -9.70 -2.66 -13.67
N TYR A 57 -9.03 -2.81 -14.81
CA TYR A 57 -9.67 -2.63 -16.11
C TYR A 57 -10.78 -3.66 -16.34
N LEU A 58 -10.59 -4.92 -15.91
CA LEU A 58 -11.59 -5.98 -16.02
C LEU A 58 -12.78 -5.75 -15.08
N ILE A 59 -12.55 -5.21 -13.89
CA ILE A 59 -13.60 -4.82 -12.94
C ILE A 59 -14.39 -3.64 -13.49
N TRP A 60 -13.69 -2.60 -13.97
CA TRP A 60 -14.29 -1.44 -14.61
C TRP A 60 -15.11 -1.83 -15.85
N LEU A 61 -14.58 -2.68 -16.74
CA LEU A 61 -15.29 -3.19 -17.92
C LEU A 61 -16.57 -3.93 -17.56
N ARG A 62 -16.54 -4.71 -16.47
CA ARG A 62 -17.71 -5.46 -15.99
C ARG A 62 -18.77 -4.54 -15.39
N GLN A 63 -18.35 -3.45 -14.74
CA GLN A 63 -19.21 -2.41 -14.17
C GLN A 63 -19.79 -1.47 -15.25
N ASN A 64 -19.14 -1.35 -16.41
CA ASN A 64 -19.45 -0.39 -17.47
C ASN A 64 -19.74 -1.11 -18.81
N GLN A 65 -20.38 -2.28 -18.76
CA GLN A 65 -20.76 -3.00 -19.99
C GLN A 65 -21.74 -2.16 -20.83
N GLY A 66 -21.37 -1.92 -22.10
CA GLY A 66 -22.17 -1.12 -23.04
C GLY A 66 -21.80 0.37 -23.10
N THR A 67 -20.91 0.85 -22.23
CA THR A 67 -20.44 2.23 -22.18
C THR A 67 -19.20 2.45 -23.07
N VAL A 68 -19.18 3.53 -23.85
CA VAL A 68 -18.03 3.90 -24.70
C VAL A 68 -17.01 4.64 -23.84
N VAL A 69 -15.83 4.05 -23.65
CA VAL A 69 -14.68 4.70 -22.98
C VAL A 69 -14.03 5.66 -23.95
N CYS A 70 -13.88 6.91 -23.54
CA CYS A 70 -12.90 7.80 -24.18
C CYS A 70 -11.58 7.64 -23.42
N PRO A 71 -10.41 7.61 -24.09
CA PRO A 71 -9.14 7.69 -23.39
C PRO A 71 -9.11 8.99 -22.57
N SER A 72 -9.11 8.89 -21.24
CA SER A 72 -8.86 10.04 -20.36
C SER A 72 -7.38 10.39 -20.50
N PRO A 73 -7.00 11.67 -20.71
CA PRO A 73 -5.60 12.05 -20.57
C PRO A 73 -5.19 11.75 -19.12
N THR A 74 -4.08 11.03 -18.94
CA THR A 74 -3.43 10.89 -17.63
C THR A 74 -3.26 12.30 -17.05
N PRO A 75 -3.72 12.57 -15.81
CA PRO A 75 -3.56 13.89 -15.21
C PRO A 75 -2.08 14.28 -15.27
N SER A 76 -1.78 15.52 -15.68
CA SER A 76 -0.39 15.97 -15.66
C SER A 76 0.17 15.91 -14.24
N PRO A 77 1.44 15.51 -14.06
CA PRO A 77 2.03 15.44 -12.72
C PRO A 77 2.08 16.83 -12.09
N ILE A 78 1.82 16.88 -10.78
CA ILE A 78 2.06 18.07 -9.96
C ILE A 78 3.55 18.13 -9.64
N VAL A 79 4.19 19.27 -9.86
CA VAL A 79 5.59 19.50 -9.52
C VAL A 79 5.66 20.45 -8.34
N LEU A 80 6.13 19.96 -7.19
CA LEU A 80 6.35 20.78 -6.00
C LEU A 80 7.81 21.22 -5.93
N ASN A 81 8.01 22.52 -5.79
CA ASN A 81 9.33 23.09 -5.57
C ASN A 81 9.77 22.85 -4.12
N VAL A 82 11.09 22.72 -3.92
CA VAL A 82 11.66 22.73 -2.57
C VAL A 82 11.30 24.04 -1.87
N LYS A 83 10.72 23.91 -0.67
CA LYS A 83 10.39 25.03 0.19
C LYS A 83 11.62 25.57 0.89
N GLU A 84 12.48 24.69 1.38
CA GLU A 84 13.75 24.99 2.05
C GLU A 84 14.73 23.84 1.83
N ASP A 85 16.00 24.13 1.56
CA ASP A 85 17.08 23.14 1.61
C ASP A 85 18.36 23.72 2.21
N SER A 86 19.19 22.86 2.79
CA SER A 86 20.52 23.22 3.26
C SER A 86 21.33 21.95 3.48
N TYR A 87 22.64 22.09 3.68
CA TYR A 87 23.43 21.02 4.27
C TYR A 87 24.16 21.55 5.50
N VAL A 88 24.36 20.67 6.47
CA VAL A 88 25.12 20.97 7.68
C VAL A 88 26.50 20.36 7.57
N ASN A 89 27.50 20.93 8.24
CA ASN A 89 28.89 20.47 8.14
C ASN A 89 29.53 20.41 9.53
N SER A 90 29.89 19.21 9.99
CA SER A 90 30.54 19.00 11.29
C SER A 90 31.88 19.71 11.44
N ASN A 91 32.60 19.98 10.34
CA ASN A 91 33.87 20.73 10.39
C ASN A 91 33.67 22.22 10.73
N TYR A 92 32.46 22.74 10.48
CA TYR A 92 32.08 24.12 10.74
C TYR A 92 30.69 24.14 11.39
N PRO A 93 30.59 23.69 12.65
CA PRO A 93 29.31 23.24 13.20
C PRO A 93 28.28 24.34 13.45
N ASN A 94 28.72 25.62 13.48
CA ASN A 94 27.88 26.80 13.61
C ASN A 94 27.63 27.53 12.28
N ASN A 95 28.25 27.10 11.17
CA ASN A 95 28.03 27.74 9.87
C ASN A 95 26.73 27.22 9.25
N ASN A 96 25.99 28.12 8.60
CA ASN A 96 24.86 27.81 7.76
C ASN A 96 25.32 27.65 6.29
N SER A 97 24.64 26.82 5.49
CA SER A 97 24.91 26.67 4.06
C SER A 97 23.66 26.83 3.19
N GLY A 98 22.60 27.46 3.71
CA GLY A 98 21.31 27.66 3.03
C GLY A 98 21.33 28.70 1.89
N THR A 99 22.49 29.21 1.51
CA THR A 99 22.66 30.08 0.33
C THR A 99 23.54 29.46 -0.75
N GLU A 100 24.10 28.28 -0.49
CA GLU A 100 24.96 27.58 -1.43
C GLU A 100 24.16 27.04 -2.61
N SER A 101 24.78 27.00 -3.79
CA SER A 101 24.14 26.48 -5.02
C SER A 101 24.22 24.95 -5.17
N ASP A 102 25.01 24.29 -4.31
CA ASP A 102 25.18 22.84 -4.24
C ASP A 102 24.97 22.35 -2.80
N LEU A 103 24.21 21.27 -2.66
CA LEU A 103 24.05 20.50 -1.43
C LEU A 103 25.07 19.37 -1.41
N LYS A 104 25.56 19.01 -0.21
CA LYS A 104 26.72 18.13 -0.05
C LYS A 104 26.47 17.06 1.00
N ILE A 105 26.83 15.82 0.69
CA ILE A 105 26.66 14.67 1.60
C ILE A 105 27.97 13.90 1.68
N LYS A 106 28.47 13.67 2.90
CA LYS A 106 29.76 13.02 3.16
C LYS A 106 29.83 12.51 4.61
N ALA A 107 30.54 11.43 4.88
CA ALA A 107 30.71 10.93 6.24
C ALA A 107 31.82 11.65 7.05
N SER A 108 32.88 12.15 6.39
CA SER A 108 34.02 12.79 7.07
C SER A 108 34.68 13.93 6.27
N PRO A 109 34.64 15.19 6.76
CA PRO A 109 33.76 15.62 7.85
C PRO A 109 32.30 15.34 7.49
N ASN A 110 31.50 14.98 8.50
CA ASN A 110 30.11 14.63 8.31
C ASN A 110 29.34 15.84 7.75
N LYS A 111 28.69 15.62 6.60
CA LYS A 111 27.79 16.54 5.92
C LYS A 111 26.46 15.84 5.63
N ILE A 112 25.37 16.47 6.07
CA ILE A 112 24.01 15.94 5.95
C ILE A 112 23.16 16.98 5.24
N THR A 113 22.46 16.58 4.19
CA THR A 113 21.54 17.46 3.46
C THR A 113 20.13 17.35 4.02
N TYR A 114 19.45 18.48 4.19
CA TYR A 114 18.06 18.57 4.58
C TYR A 114 17.24 19.23 3.46
N ILE A 115 16.08 18.67 3.14
CA ILE A 115 15.16 19.18 2.11
C ILE A 115 13.74 19.17 2.67
N LYS A 116 13.00 20.25 2.47
CA LYS A 116 11.61 20.40 2.91
C LYS A 116 10.68 20.73 1.76
N PHE A 117 9.51 20.10 1.78
CA PHE A 117 8.40 20.36 0.86
C PHE A 117 7.15 20.80 1.62
N ASP A 118 6.38 21.66 0.97
CA ASP A 118 4.99 21.98 1.35
C ASP A 118 4.06 21.15 0.48
N LEU A 119 3.36 20.21 1.13
CA LEU A 119 2.45 19.26 0.48
C LEU A 119 1.01 19.77 0.44
N SER A 120 0.73 21.03 0.81
CA SER A 120 -0.64 21.58 0.87
C SER A 120 -1.39 21.44 -0.45
N ALA A 121 -0.70 21.52 -1.59
CA ALA A 121 -1.28 21.34 -2.92
C ALA A 121 -1.76 19.91 -3.22
N LEU A 122 -1.36 18.92 -2.39
CA LEU A 122 -1.76 17.53 -2.50
C LEU A 122 -2.93 17.17 -1.56
N SER A 123 -3.42 18.12 -0.76
CA SER A 123 -4.49 17.89 0.21
C SER A 123 -5.76 17.39 -0.49
N GLY A 124 -6.28 16.24 -0.06
CA GLY A 124 -7.47 15.63 -0.65
C GLY A 124 -7.25 15.04 -2.06
N LEU A 125 -6.00 14.88 -2.49
CA LEU A 125 -5.64 14.15 -3.72
C LEU A 125 -5.04 12.80 -3.37
N TYR A 126 -5.24 11.80 -4.23
CA TYR A 126 -4.58 10.51 -4.09
C TYR A 126 -3.24 10.56 -4.84
N VAL A 127 -2.15 10.26 -4.14
CA VAL A 127 -0.79 10.27 -4.69
C VAL A 127 -0.48 8.89 -5.27
N ASN A 128 -0.43 8.76 -6.60
CA ASN A 128 -0.06 7.52 -7.29
C ASN A 128 1.45 7.25 -7.27
N SER A 129 2.25 8.31 -7.44
CA SER A 129 3.70 8.26 -7.37
C SER A 129 4.23 9.60 -6.88
N ALA A 130 5.30 9.61 -6.08
CA ALA A 130 6.03 10.81 -5.71
C ALA A 130 7.54 10.55 -5.79
N LYS A 131 8.20 11.24 -6.72
CA LYS A 131 9.65 11.09 -6.96
C LYS A 131 10.37 12.40 -6.69
N LEU A 132 11.35 12.37 -5.79
CA LEU A 132 12.27 13.49 -5.63
C LEU A 132 13.30 13.43 -6.75
N ARG A 133 13.30 14.46 -7.60
CA ARG A 133 14.25 14.62 -8.71
C ARG A 133 15.25 15.72 -8.38
N PHE A 134 16.54 15.48 -8.56
CA PHE A 134 17.61 16.47 -8.37
C PHE A 134 18.74 16.29 -9.40
N TRP A 135 19.51 17.35 -9.63
CA TRP A 135 20.61 17.36 -10.59
C TRP A 135 21.95 17.11 -9.91
N ILE A 136 22.59 15.96 -10.20
CA ILE A 136 23.90 15.61 -9.65
C ILE A 136 24.99 16.45 -10.32
N THR A 137 25.82 17.12 -9.53
CA THR A 137 27.00 17.85 -9.99
C THR A 137 28.26 17.01 -9.87
N ASP A 138 28.44 16.32 -8.75
CA ASP A 138 29.57 15.44 -8.48
C ASP A 138 29.06 14.12 -7.87
N PRO A 139 29.19 12.97 -8.57
CA PRO A 139 28.63 11.70 -8.13
C PRO A 139 29.42 11.10 -6.97
N SER A 140 28.86 10.06 -6.35
CA SER A 140 29.55 9.31 -5.31
C SER A 140 29.42 7.80 -5.53
N ASN A 141 30.46 7.05 -5.14
CA ASN A 141 30.42 5.60 -5.07
C ASN A 141 29.81 5.06 -3.76
N GLY A 142 29.43 5.95 -2.83
CA GLY A 142 28.79 5.61 -1.57
C GLY A 142 27.28 5.42 -1.70
N ILE A 143 26.73 4.63 -0.78
CA ILE A 143 25.28 4.51 -0.59
C ILE A 143 24.79 5.75 0.16
N MET A 144 23.73 6.37 -0.37
CA MET A 144 23.03 7.49 0.25
C MET A 144 21.75 6.97 0.89
N ASN A 145 21.52 7.37 2.14
CA ASN A 145 20.35 6.99 2.93
C ASN A 145 19.43 8.21 3.07
N VAL A 146 18.18 8.05 2.64
CA VAL A 146 17.13 9.06 2.75
C VAL A 146 16.27 8.73 3.94
N GLN A 147 16.18 9.64 4.89
CA GLN A 147 15.49 9.45 6.17
C GLN A 147 14.44 10.52 6.40
N SER A 148 13.40 10.16 7.14
CA SER A 148 12.39 11.10 7.60
C SER A 148 12.98 12.10 8.57
N VAL A 149 12.39 13.30 8.65
CA VAL A 149 12.67 14.29 9.69
C VAL A 149 11.32 14.77 10.24
N SER A 150 11.07 14.51 11.52
CA SER A 150 9.79 14.84 12.17
C SER A 150 9.66 16.33 12.48
N ASP A 151 10.76 17.00 12.81
CA ASP A 151 10.78 18.44 13.06
C ASP A 151 10.79 19.23 11.74
N ASN A 152 9.70 19.94 11.48
CA ASN A 152 9.53 20.81 10.32
C ASN A 152 9.81 22.29 10.61
N SER A 153 10.24 22.65 11.84
CA SER A 153 10.44 24.03 12.29
C SER A 153 11.79 24.64 11.90
N TRP A 154 12.77 23.82 11.49
CA TRP A 154 14.08 24.30 11.03
C TRP A 154 13.91 25.30 9.88
N THR A 155 14.84 26.24 9.72
CA THR A 155 14.81 27.17 8.58
C THR A 155 16.07 27.01 7.72
N GLU A 156 15.95 27.18 6.41
CA GLU A 156 17.08 27.15 5.45
C GLU A 156 18.28 28.01 5.92
N LYS A 157 18.03 29.21 6.45
CA LYS A 157 19.07 30.11 6.98
C LYS A 157 19.40 29.93 8.46
N GLY A 158 18.62 29.14 9.18
CA GLY A 158 18.78 28.90 10.62
C GLY A 158 19.42 27.56 10.96
N ILE A 159 19.40 26.58 10.05
CA ILE A 159 19.97 25.26 10.29
C ILE A 159 21.51 25.30 10.24
N THR A 160 22.13 24.66 11.22
CA THR A 160 23.57 24.49 11.43
C THR A 160 23.80 23.05 11.87
N TYR A 161 25.04 22.58 11.94
CA TYR A 161 25.29 21.22 12.44
C TYR A 161 24.79 21.05 13.89
N ASN A 162 25.01 22.04 14.75
CA ASN A 162 24.68 21.94 16.17
C ASN A 162 23.17 21.94 16.46
N ASN A 163 22.34 22.59 15.65
CA ASN A 163 20.89 22.69 15.85
C ASN A 163 20.06 21.88 14.85
N ARG A 164 20.71 20.99 14.06
CA ARG A 164 20.03 20.20 13.04
C ARG A 164 18.98 19.27 13.66
N PRO A 165 17.81 19.11 13.03
CA PRO A 165 16.87 18.06 13.41
C PRO A 165 17.50 16.66 13.33
N PRO A 166 17.15 15.73 14.24
CA PRO A 166 17.59 14.35 14.14
C PRO A 166 16.98 13.67 12.90
N ALA A 167 17.77 12.85 12.22
CA ALA A 167 17.27 11.96 11.17
C ALA A 167 16.51 10.79 11.80
N GLY A 168 15.33 10.49 11.28
CA GLY A 168 14.44 9.43 11.72
C GLY A 168 14.58 8.14 10.91
N THR A 169 13.44 7.49 10.65
CA THR A 169 13.34 6.21 9.93
C THR A 169 13.95 6.29 8.52
N LEU A 170 14.67 5.24 8.13
CA LEU A 170 15.13 5.04 6.77
C LEU A 170 13.93 4.84 5.84
N LEU A 171 13.86 5.64 4.77
CA LEU A 171 12.79 5.58 3.77
C LEU A 171 13.24 4.79 2.55
N THR A 172 14.45 5.06 2.07
CA THR A 172 15.06 4.42 0.91
C THR A 172 16.57 4.71 0.87
N SER A 173 17.29 3.97 0.03
CA SER A 173 18.72 4.18 -0.23
C SER A 173 19.00 4.18 -1.73
N PHE A 174 20.00 4.94 -2.16
CA PHE A 174 20.37 5.04 -3.58
C PHE A 174 21.87 5.27 -3.79
N ASN A 175 22.34 4.94 -5.00
CA ASN A 175 23.74 5.11 -5.42
C ASN A 175 23.81 6.06 -6.62
N PRO A 176 24.34 7.28 -6.43
CA PRO A 176 24.41 8.29 -7.49
C PRO A 176 25.70 8.17 -8.31
N THR A 177 25.76 7.18 -9.21
CA THR A 177 27.00 6.85 -9.96
C THR A 177 27.27 7.72 -11.20
N SER A 178 26.30 8.55 -11.62
CA SER A 178 26.39 9.37 -12.83
C SER A 178 26.42 10.86 -12.50
N SER A 179 27.34 11.60 -13.14
CA SER A 179 27.45 13.07 -13.00
C SER A 179 26.63 13.80 -14.06
N ARG A 180 26.29 15.07 -13.79
CA ARG A 180 25.66 16.00 -14.76
C ARG A 180 24.36 15.45 -15.36
N THR A 181 23.56 14.79 -14.52
CA THR A 181 22.27 14.22 -14.90
C THR A 181 21.28 14.35 -13.77
N TYR A 182 19.99 14.21 -14.09
CA TYR A 182 18.97 14.01 -13.08
C TYR A 182 19.09 12.62 -12.46
N HIS A 183 18.80 12.57 -11.17
CA HIS A 183 18.52 11.35 -10.44
C HIS A 183 17.14 11.48 -9.80
N GLU A 184 16.41 10.38 -9.77
CA GLU A 184 15.07 10.30 -9.18
C GLU A 184 15.07 9.24 -8.09
N ILE A 185 14.55 9.59 -6.92
CA ILE A 185 14.31 8.63 -5.83
C ILE A 185 12.80 8.53 -5.59
N ASP A 186 12.30 7.31 -5.44
CA ASP A 186 10.91 7.07 -5.11
C ASP A 186 10.69 7.26 -3.59
N ILE A 187 9.82 8.20 -3.22
CA ILE A 187 9.39 8.46 -1.85
C ILE A 187 7.86 8.48 -1.74
N THR A 188 7.18 7.72 -2.62
CA THR A 188 5.72 7.66 -2.72
C THR A 188 5.07 7.30 -1.39
N GLN A 189 5.53 6.22 -0.74
CA GLN A 189 4.95 5.72 0.50
C GLN A 189 5.09 6.74 1.65
N TYR A 190 6.24 7.41 1.74
CA TYR A 190 6.45 8.43 2.77
C TYR A 190 5.61 9.68 2.52
N THR A 191 5.47 10.10 1.26
CA THR A 191 4.62 11.24 0.88
C THR A 191 3.16 10.99 1.25
N ARG A 192 2.66 9.77 0.98
CA ARG A 192 1.31 9.32 1.40
C ARG A 192 1.16 9.34 2.92
N LYS A 193 2.09 8.71 3.66
CA LYS A 193 2.06 8.66 5.13
C LYS A 193 2.09 10.07 5.75
N ASN A 194 2.89 10.98 5.19
CA ASN A 194 3.00 12.35 5.69
C ASN A 194 1.67 13.10 5.56
N LEU A 195 1.02 13.02 4.39
CA LEU A 195 -0.29 13.62 4.13
C LEU A 195 -1.41 13.11 5.05
N MET A 196 -1.36 11.84 5.45
CA MET A 196 -2.40 11.22 6.28
C MET A 196 -2.25 11.51 7.78
N SER A 197 -1.01 11.54 8.28
CA SER A 197 -0.79 11.45 9.74
C SER A 197 0.21 12.46 10.30
N LEU A 198 1.02 13.13 9.46
CA LEU A 198 2.15 13.96 9.92
C LEU A 198 2.02 15.44 9.54
N GLY A 199 1.02 15.79 8.72
CA GLY A 199 0.68 17.16 8.35
C GLY A 199 1.02 17.51 6.90
N LYS A 200 1.14 18.81 6.61
CA LYS A 200 1.36 19.33 5.25
C LYS A 200 2.83 19.66 4.96
N MET A 201 3.73 19.46 5.92
CA MET A 201 5.17 19.71 5.74
C MET A 201 5.93 18.39 5.80
N MET A 202 6.80 18.19 4.81
CA MET A 202 7.62 16.99 4.72
C MET A 202 9.08 17.38 4.66
N SER A 203 9.82 17.05 5.73
CA SER A 203 11.27 17.21 5.81
C SER A 203 11.98 15.87 5.63
N LEU A 204 13.09 15.89 4.91
CA LEU A 204 13.95 14.74 4.64
C LEU A 204 15.38 15.08 5.03
N ALA A 205 16.10 14.09 5.53
CA ALA A 205 17.56 14.13 5.70
C ALA A 205 18.19 13.10 4.76
N ILE A 206 19.31 13.46 4.12
CA ILE A 206 20.09 12.56 3.29
C ILE A 206 21.51 12.50 3.84
N GLN A 207 21.97 11.31 4.17
CA GLN A 207 23.29 11.07 4.74
C GLN A 207 23.98 9.84 4.15
N THR A 208 25.27 9.69 4.42
CA THR A 208 26.07 8.56 3.93
C THR A 208 27.12 8.15 4.97
N SER A 209 27.55 6.89 4.90
CA SER A 209 28.74 6.39 5.58
C SER A 209 30.02 6.50 4.73
N SER A 210 29.91 6.94 3.47
CA SER A 210 31.04 7.09 2.56
C SER A 210 31.81 8.40 2.78
N THR A 211 33.14 8.32 2.68
CA THR A 211 34.00 9.51 2.64
C THR A 211 34.11 10.12 1.24
N ASN A 212 33.49 9.53 0.22
CA ASN A 212 33.39 10.09 -1.11
C ASN A 212 32.13 10.98 -1.19
N GLU A 213 32.34 12.28 -1.35
CA GLU A 213 31.27 13.29 -1.27
C GLU A 213 30.35 13.24 -2.48
N LEU A 214 29.04 13.29 -2.23
CA LEU A 214 28.05 13.58 -3.27
C LEU A 214 27.75 15.08 -3.27
N GLN A 215 27.66 15.67 -4.47
CA GLN A 215 27.14 17.02 -4.67
C GLN A 215 25.99 17.03 -5.68
N PHE A 216 24.95 17.80 -5.37
CA PHE A 216 23.84 18.06 -6.28
C PHE A 216 23.27 19.47 -6.09
N LYS A 217 22.57 19.99 -7.09
CA LYS A 217 22.07 21.37 -7.05
C LYS A 217 21.05 21.61 -5.95
N SER A 218 21.19 22.74 -5.26
CA SER A 218 20.19 23.26 -4.32
C SER A 218 19.09 24.02 -5.05
N ARG A 219 18.04 24.40 -4.33
CA ARG A 219 17.02 25.34 -4.82
C ARG A 219 17.57 26.73 -5.17
N ASN A 220 18.74 27.08 -4.62
CA ASN A 220 19.39 28.38 -4.79
C ASN A 220 20.21 28.48 -6.08
N VAL A 221 20.30 27.40 -6.87
CA VAL A 221 20.92 27.47 -8.20
C VAL A 221 20.15 28.45 -9.11
N SER A 222 20.90 29.21 -9.90
CA SER A 222 20.34 30.23 -10.81
C SER A 222 19.50 29.62 -11.94
N ASP A 223 19.88 28.43 -12.41
CA ASP A 223 19.15 27.69 -13.44
C ASP A 223 17.98 26.91 -12.82
N PRO A 224 16.72 27.37 -13.00
CA PRO A 224 15.56 26.75 -12.36
C PRO A 224 15.31 25.32 -12.82
N ALA A 225 15.78 24.92 -14.01
CA ALA A 225 15.58 23.55 -14.50
C ALA A 225 16.31 22.54 -13.61
N LYS A 226 17.49 22.91 -13.09
CA LYS A 226 18.34 22.04 -12.28
C LYS A 226 17.97 21.99 -10.80
N ARG A 227 17.01 22.81 -10.35
CA ARG A 227 16.57 22.82 -8.95
C ARG A 227 15.92 21.48 -8.58
N PRO A 228 16.07 21.01 -7.33
CA PRO A 228 15.35 19.83 -6.89
C PRO A 228 13.84 20.08 -6.86
N VAL A 229 13.08 19.05 -7.20
CA VAL A 229 11.61 19.08 -7.22
C VAL A 229 11.05 17.74 -6.78
N LEU A 230 9.85 17.75 -6.20
CA LEU A 230 9.04 16.57 -5.98
C LEU A 230 8.01 16.45 -7.12
N ILE A 231 8.15 15.42 -7.95
CA ILE A 231 7.25 15.14 -9.07
C ILE A 231 6.21 14.15 -8.59
N VAL A 232 4.94 14.56 -8.58
CA VAL A 232 3.83 13.81 -8.01
C VAL A 232 2.82 13.48 -9.08
N GLN A 233 2.65 12.20 -9.36
CA GLN A 233 1.54 11.71 -10.15
C GLN A 233 0.33 11.55 -9.23
N ILE A 234 -0.79 12.17 -9.57
CA ILE A 234 -2.02 12.15 -8.77
C ILE A 234 -3.17 11.47 -9.50
N SER A 235 -4.17 11.06 -8.74
CA SER A 235 -5.56 10.94 -9.17
C SER A 235 -6.42 11.77 -8.21
N LYS A 236 -7.46 12.40 -8.74
CA LYS A 236 -8.48 13.01 -7.88
C LYS A 236 -9.26 11.86 -7.24
N PRO A 237 -9.55 11.85 -5.93
CA PRO A 237 -10.58 10.95 -5.42
C PRO A 237 -11.85 11.24 -6.23
N SER A 238 -12.46 10.20 -6.80
CA SER A 238 -13.75 10.32 -7.47
C SER A 238 -14.71 11.07 -6.53
N PRO A 239 -15.61 11.95 -7.03
CA PRO A 239 -16.79 12.26 -6.24
C PRO A 239 -17.39 10.92 -5.83
N THR A 240 -17.54 10.73 -4.53
CA THR A 240 -18.25 9.60 -3.93
C THR A 240 -19.54 9.41 -4.74
N PRO A 241 -19.85 8.23 -5.30
CA PRO A 241 -21.21 7.98 -5.71
C PRO A 241 -22.07 8.28 -4.48
N THR A 242 -22.88 9.33 -4.55
CA THR A 242 -23.90 9.63 -3.55
C THR A 242 -24.57 8.31 -3.21
N ALA A 243 -24.60 7.97 -1.93
CA ALA A 243 -25.27 6.80 -1.39
C ALA A 243 -26.75 6.82 -1.84
N ALA A 244 -27.00 6.25 -3.01
CA ALA A 244 -28.29 6.10 -3.64
C ALA A 244 -28.09 5.00 -4.67
N LEU A 245 -27.91 3.79 -4.17
CA LEU A 245 -28.19 2.47 -4.75
C LEU A 245 -27.49 1.48 -3.81
N GLY A 246 -28.20 0.45 -3.33
CA GLY A 246 -27.73 -0.49 -2.30
C GLY A 246 -26.59 -1.41 -2.74
N TRP A 247 -25.43 -0.84 -3.06
CA TRP A 247 -24.19 -1.56 -3.39
C TRP A 247 -23.51 -2.07 -2.12
N ASN A 248 -22.88 -3.23 -2.25
CA ASN A 248 -22.10 -3.86 -1.19
C ASN A 248 -20.62 -3.57 -1.41
N THR A 249 -20.02 -2.70 -0.59
CA THR A 249 -18.60 -2.35 -0.71
C THR A 249 -17.81 -3.00 0.41
N PRO A 250 -16.66 -3.65 0.12
CA PRO A 250 -15.82 -4.20 1.17
C PRO A 250 -15.40 -3.14 2.20
N PRO A 251 -15.27 -3.51 3.49
CA PRO A 251 -14.73 -2.62 4.51
C PRO A 251 -13.29 -2.22 4.21
N ILE A 252 -12.88 -1.03 4.66
CA ILE A 252 -11.53 -0.51 4.46
C ILE A 252 -10.74 -0.59 5.77
N ILE A 253 -9.61 -1.31 5.75
CA ILE A 253 -8.65 -1.38 6.85
C ILE A 253 -7.67 -0.21 6.72
N THR A 254 -7.69 0.69 7.70
CA THR A 254 -6.83 1.89 7.75
C THR A 254 -5.56 1.67 8.55
N SER A 255 -5.61 0.82 9.57
CA SER A 255 -4.47 0.44 10.40
C SER A 255 -4.60 -1.02 10.82
N SER A 256 -3.48 -1.71 10.88
CA SER A 256 -3.38 -3.04 11.49
C SER A 256 -2.01 -3.17 12.17
N GLN A 257 -2.01 -3.53 13.45
CA GLN A 257 -0.82 -3.71 14.27
C GLN A 257 -0.97 -4.99 15.08
N ILE A 258 0.15 -5.62 15.44
CA ILE A 258 0.17 -6.77 16.36
C ILE A 258 1.23 -6.45 17.41
N GLU A 259 0.79 -6.04 18.61
CA GLU A 259 1.71 -5.90 19.74
C GLU A 259 2.26 -7.28 20.11
N GLY A 260 3.52 -7.34 20.59
CA GLY A 260 4.20 -8.61 20.91
C GLY A 260 5.01 -9.22 19.76
N LEU A 261 4.99 -8.61 18.56
CA LEU A 261 5.96 -8.90 17.50
C LEU A 261 7.13 -7.91 17.61
N LEU A 262 8.33 -8.41 17.95
CA LEU A 262 9.55 -7.62 18.09
C LEU A 262 10.11 -7.18 16.72
N ASP A 263 10.66 -5.96 16.70
CA ASP A 263 11.38 -5.38 15.56
C ASP A 263 12.66 -6.17 15.25
N ALA A 264 12.72 -6.78 14.07
CA ALA A 264 13.96 -7.37 13.58
C ALA A 264 15.03 -6.29 13.34
N PRO A 265 16.33 -6.58 13.54
CA PRO A 265 17.38 -5.60 13.30
C PRO A 265 17.36 -5.06 11.86
N PRO A 266 17.79 -3.80 11.63
CA PRO A 266 17.84 -3.21 10.29
C PRO A 266 18.65 -4.07 9.31
N GLY A 267 18.01 -4.51 8.22
CA GLY A 267 18.62 -5.36 7.18
C GLY A 267 18.12 -6.82 7.15
N SER A 268 17.11 -7.17 7.94
CA SER A 268 16.56 -8.53 8.05
C SER A 268 15.54 -8.85 6.93
N PRO A 269 15.79 -9.82 6.02
CA PRO A 269 14.78 -10.35 5.09
C PRO A 269 13.85 -11.41 5.73
N TYR A 270 13.61 -11.32 7.05
CA TYR A 270 13.01 -12.40 7.83
C TYR A 270 11.66 -12.03 8.45
N PRO A 271 10.79 -13.03 8.73
CA PRO A 271 9.54 -12.85 9.46
C PRO A 271 9.76 -12.17 10.82
N TYR A 272 8.73 -11.52 11.36
CA TYR A 272 8.77 -10.91 12.70
C TYR A 272 9.14 -11.95 13.76
N ILE A 273 9.62 -11.54 14.93
CA ILE A 273 9.99 -12.47 16.01
C ILE A 273 9.09 -12.26 17.21
N ALA A 274 8.56 -13.33 17.78
CA ALA A 274 7.85 -13.32 19.05
C ALA A 274 8.60 -14.20 20.06
N SER A 275 8.67 -13.76 21.31
CA SER A 275 9.15 -14.61 22.41
C SER A 275 8.07 -15.65 22.77
N LEU A 276 8.47 -16.83 23.29
CA LEU A 276 7.56 -17.96 23.59
C LEU A 276 6.35 -17.60 24.49
N ASP A 277 6.50 -16.61 25.35
CA ASP A 277 5.48 -16.20 26.32
C ASP A 277 4.97 -14.77 26.06
N GLU A 278 5.26 -14.21 24.89
CA GLU A 278 4.85 -12.86 24.54
C GLU A 278 3.41 -12.87 24.00
N PRO A 279 2.48 -12.13 24.63
CA PRO A 279 1.12 -12.05 24.13
C PRO A 279 1.11 -11.28 22.81
N LEU A 280 0.47 -11.87 21.79
CA LEU A 280 0.20 -11.21 20.54
C LEU A 280 -1.16 -10.54 20.61
N ASP A 281 -1.18 -9.22 20.48
CA ASP A 281 -2.42 -8.41 20.55
C ASP A 281 -2.67 -7.66 19.22
N PRO A 282 -3.45 -8.27 18.31
CA PRO A 282 -3.91 -7.61 17.10
C PRO A 282 -4.90 -6.47 17.36
N LEU A 283 -4.51 -5.27 16.91
CA LEU A 283 -5.36 -4.09 16.83
C LEU A 283 -5.60 -3.72 15.36
N ILE A 284 -6.86 -3.70 14.93
CA ILE A 284 -7.24 -3.33 13.57
C ILE A 284 -8.27 -2.22 13.59
N GLU A 285 -8.02 -1.16 12.82
CA GLU A 285 -8.92 -0.03 12.69
C GLU A 285 -9.32 0.18 11.23
N GLY A 286 -10.60 0.49 11.02
CA GLY A 286 -11.11 0.72 9.69
C GLY A 286 -12.47 1.40 9.69
N TYR A 287 -13.06 1.46 8.50
CA TYR A 287 -14.42 1.96 8.32
C TYR A 287 -15.13 1.25 7.18
N ASP A 288 -16.45 1.24 7.25
CA ASP A 288 -17.35 0.79 6.21
C ASP A 288 -18.44 1.84 5.91
N TYR A 289 -18.91 1.93 4.66
CA TYR A 289 -19.87 2.95 4.24
C TYR A 289 -21.33 2.48 4.25
N SER A 290 -21.58 1.16 4.27
CA SER A 290 -22.89 0.61 3.94
C SER A 290 -23.56 -0.14 5.09
N ASP A 291 -22.80 -0.83 5.92
CA ASP A 291 -23.33 -1.85 6.83
C ASP A 291 -22.37 -2.21 7.98
N ASP A 292 -22.72 -3.27 8.73
CA ASP A 292 -21.89 -3.74 9.84
C ASP A 292 -20.74 -4.60 9.32
N VAL A 293 -19.69 -4.71 10.11
CA VAL A 293 -18.45 -5.37 9.74
C VAL A 293 -18.25 -6.63 10.58
N SER A 294 -17.89 -7.74 9.95
CA SER A 294 -17.35 -8.91 10.64
C SER A 294 -15.87 -9.07 10.32
N ALA A 295 -15.16 -9.76 11.20
CA ALA A 295 -13.75 -10.05 11.00
C ALA A 295 -13.39 -11.44 11.51
N ALA A 296 -12.31 -11.98 10.95
CA ALA A 296 -11.66 -13.19 11.41
C ALA A 296 -10.17 -12.93 11.51
N VAL A 297 -9.58 -13.37 12.62
CA VAL A 297 -8.14 -13.34 12.84
C VAL A 297 -7.72 -14.76 13.16
N ASP A 298 -6.90 -15.35 12.29
CA ASP A 298 -6.46 -16.74 12.41
C ASP A 298 -4.96 -16.78 12.66
N LEU A 299 -4.52 -17.43 13.74
CA LEU A 299 -3.13 -17.82 13.96
C LEU A 299 -2.91 -19.22 13.38
N THR A 300 -2.03 -19.33 12.40
CA THR A 300 -1.54 -20.60 11.87
C THR A 300 -0.27 -21.00 12.63
N LEU A 301 -0.27 -22.20 13.21
CA LEU A 301 0.86 -22.82 13.90
C LEU A 301 1.80 -23.53 12.89
N PRO A 302 3.03 -23.94 13.31
CA PRO A 302 4.02 -24.55 12.42
C PRO A 302 3.59 -25.88 11.83
N ASP A 303 2.73 -26.62 12.53
CA ASP A 303 2.12 -27.87 12.06
C ASP A 303 0.90 -27.64 11.13
N GLY A 304 0.60 -26.37 10.82
CA GLY A 304 -0.52 -25.94 10.01
C GLY A 304 -1.88 -26.10 10.67
N SER A 305 -1.94 -26.37 11.97
CA SER A 305 -3.18 -26.15 12.72
C SER A 305 -3.49 -24.64 12.80
N MET A 306 -4.77 -24.30 12.95
CA MET A 306 -5.21 -22.91 13.08
C MET A 306 -5.92 -22.70 14.41
N GLU A 307 -5.53 -21.63 15.09
CA GLU A 307 -6.22 -21.08 16.24
C GLU A 307 -6.93 -19.81 15.80
N ASN A 308 -8.26 -19.79 15.92
CA ASN A 308 -9.02 -18.57 15.65
C ASN A 308 -9.01 -17.70 16.89
N ALA A 309 -8.78 -16.40 16.69
CA ALA A 309 -9.13 -15.44 17.71
C ALA A 309 -10.64 -15.28 17.82
N TYR A 310 -11.03 -14.99 19.05
CA TYR A 310 -12.26 -14.36 19.42
C TYR A 310 -12.19 -12.88 19.09
N VAL A 311 -13.02 -12.48 18.13
CA VAL A 311 -12.98 -11.15 17.54
C VAL A 311 -14.08 -10.30 18.15
N ASN A 312 -13.70 -9.18 18.78
CA ASN A 312 -14.63 -8.16 19.23
C ASN A 312 -14.62 -7.02 18.21
N VAL A 313 -15.79 -6.70 17.64
CA VAL A 313 -15.96 -5.54 16.76
C VAL A 313 -16.69 -4.46 17.55
N ALA A 314 -16.09 -3.29 17.69
CA ALA A 314 -16.67 -2.16 18.40
C ALA A 314 -16.58 -0.87 17.58
N LEU A 315 -17.38 0.14 17.94
CA LEU A 315 -17.15 1.50 17.47
C LEU A 315 -15.83 2.01 18.06
N PRO A 316 -15.01 2.78 17.31
CA PRO A 316 -13.76 3.32 17.84
C PRO A 316 -14.05 4.26 19.01
N GLU A 317 -13.15 4.23 20.00
CA GLU A 317 -13.23 5.05 21.21
C GLU A 317 -13.15 6.56 20.91
N TYR A 318 -12.51 6.93 19.79
CA TYR A 318 -12.41 8.30 19.29
C TYR A 318 -12.90 8.40 17.84
N PRO A 319 -14.01 9.09 17.56
CA PRO A 319 -14.49 9.23 16.19
C PRO A 319 -13.60 10.20 15.40
N ALA A 320 -12.89 9.67 14.39
CA ALA A 320 -12.21 10.48 13.39
C ALA A 320 -13.23 11.25 12.52
N GLU A 321 -12.82 12.33 11.85
CA GLU A 321 -13.69 13.14 10.98
C GLU A 321 -14.36 12.31 9.86
N ILE A 322 -13.72 11.20 9.46
CA ILE A 322 -14.27 10.21 8.52
C ILE A 322 -15.46 9.43 9.09
N CYS A 323 -15.53 9.23 10.42
CA CYS A 323 -16.60 8.52 11.11
C CYS A 323 -17.92 9.31 11.14
N ALA A 324 -17.92 10.58 10.73
CA ALA A 324 -19.13 11.35 10.47
C ALA A 324 -19.79 10.98 9.12
N LYS A 325 -19.06 10.29 8.23
CA LYS A 325 -19.48 9.93 6.87
C LYS A 325 -19.44 8.42 6.59
N ALA A 326 -18.88 7.64 7.51
CA ALA A 326 -18.74 6.18 7.44
C ALA A 326 -18.89 5.57 8.84
N ARG A 327 -19.22 4.29 8.91
CA ARG A 327 -19.22 3.50 10.15
C ARG A 327 -17.82 3.01 10.43
N CYS A 328 -17.12 3.69 11.32
CA CYS A 328 -15.82 3.22 11.76
C CYS A 328 -15.95 2.00 12.68
N PHE A 329 -14.96 1.13 12.62
CA PHE A 329 -14.86 -0.02 13.49
C PHE A 329 -13.43 -0.15 14.02
N SER A 330 -13.34 -0.70 15.22
CA SER A 330 -12.11 -1.24 15.76
C SER A 330 -12.31 -2.72 16.11
N ILE A 331 -11.27 -3.49 15.86
CA ILE A 331 -11.22 -4.92 16.13
C ILE A 331 -10.11 -5.17 17.14
N TRP A 332 -10.50 -5.82 18.23
CA TRP A 332 -9.61 -6.37 19.25
C TRP A 332 -9.87 -7.87 19.35
N THR A 333 -8.83 -8.64 19.60
CA THR A 333 -8.95 -10.08 19.80
C THR A 333 -8.66 -10.49 21.23
N ASN A 334 -8.95 -11.72 21.60
CA ASN A 334 -8.22 -12.31 22.73
C ASN A 334 -6.73 -12.41 22.35
N ASN A 335 -5.85 -12.19 23.33
CA ASN A 335 -4.42 -12.33 23.11
C ASN A 335 -4.12 -13.76 22.66
N PHE A 336 -3.30 -13.89 21.62
CA PHE A 336 -2.69 -15.18 21.32
C PHE A 336 -1.44 -15.35 22.16
N THR A 337 -1.24 -16.54 22.68
CA THR A 337 0.04 -16.96 23.26
C THR A 337 0.43 -18.27 22.60
N THR A 338 1.58 -18.33 21.95
CA THR A 338 2.09 -19.57 21.38
C THR A 338 3.46 -19.88 21.98
N SER A 339 3.50 -20.95 22.76
CA SER A 339 4.75 -21.50 23.31
C SER A 339 5.39 -22.52 22.35
N GLN A 340 4.89 -22.65 21.12
CA GLN A 340 5.46 -23.56 20.13
C GLN A 340 6.56 -22.84 19.37
N PRO A 341 7.82 -23.30 19.39
CA PRO A 341 8.85 -22.74 18.53
C PRO A 341 8.54 -23.02 17.05
N GLY A 342 8.81 -22.05 16.18
CA GLY A 342 8.70 -22.25 14.74
C GLY A 342 7.94 -21.14 14.01
N TYR A 343 7.69 -21.36 12.72
CA TYR A 343 7.06 -20.38 11.84
C TYR A 343 5.55 -20.35 12.05
N HIS A 344 5.04 -19.15 12.24
CA HIS A 344 3.64 -18.85 12.47
C HIS A 344 3.16 -17.79 11.49
N LYS A 345 1.84 -17.74 11.32
CA LYS A 345 1.21 -16.76 10.45
C LYS A 345 -0.11 -16.28 11.04
N ILE A 346 -0.25 -14.97 11.23
CA ILE A 346 -1.53 -14.34 11.54
C ILE A 346 -2.15 -13.82 10.26
N THR A 347 -3.38 -14.25 9.98
CA THR A 347 -4.18 -13.77 8.85
C THR A 347 -5.41 -13.06 9.38
N ILE A 348 -5.52 -11.77 9.06
CA ILE A 348 -6.65 -10.92 9.41
C ILE A 348 -7.49 -10.74 8.15
N ARG A 349 -8.78 -11.01 8.26
CA ARG A 349 -9.77 -10.82 7.19
C ARG A 349 -10.94 -10.04 7.75
N VAL A 350 -11.45 -9.10 6.96
CA VAL A 350 -12.56 -8.23 7.33
C VAL A 350 -13.59 -8.26 6.20
N ALA A 351 -14.87 -8.35 6.54
CA ALA A 351 -15.96 -8.38 5.56
C ALA A 351 -17.15 -7.56 6.05
N ASP A 352 -17.95 -7.10 5.10
CA ASP A 352 -19.23 -6.51 5.41
C ASP A 352 -20.29 -7.58 5.73
N SER A 353 -21.43 -7.15 6.28
CA SER A 353 -22.53 -8.01 6.69
C SER A 353 -23.19 -8.78 5.53
N LYS A 354 -22.91 -8.38 4.29
CA LYS A 354 -23.41 -8.99 3.04
C LYS A 354 -22.34 -9.82 2.32
N GLY A 355 -21.15 -9.96 2.91
CA GLY A 355 -20.08 -10.86 2.50
C GLY A 355 -19.02 -10.31 1.54
N ALA A 356 -18.95 -9.00 1.24
CA ALA A 356 -17.81 -8.47 0.49
C ALA A 356 -16.60 -8.31 1.44
N GLN A 357 -15.46 -8.83 1.01
CA GLN A 357 -14.27 -8.98 1.86
C GLN A 357 -13.18 -8.00 1.45
N ALA A 358 -12.54 -7.39 2.45
CA ALA A 358 -11.32 -6.62 2.28
C ALA A 358 -10.15 -7.55 1.91
N LEU A 359 -9.09 -6.98 1.33
CA LEU A 359 -7.84 -7.71 1.15
C LEU A 359 -7.28 -8.14 2.53
N PRO A 360 -6.90 -9.42 2.68
CA PRO A 360 -6.41 -9.92 3.96
C PRO A 360 -5.08 -9.26 4.35
N LYS A 361 -4.91 -8.96 5.65
CA LYS A 361 -3.61 -8.58 6.21
C LYS A 361 -2.93 -9.81 6.76
N VAL A 362 -1.67 -10.02 6.39
CA VAL A 362 -0.90 -11.20 6.75
C VAL A 362 0.36 -10.79 7.48
N TYR A 363 0.59 -11.40 8.64
CA TYR A 363 1.79 -11.24 9.46
C TYR A 363 2.45 -12.60 9.60
N GLU A 364 3.65 -12.74 9.09
CA GLU A 364 4.43 -13.96 9.17
C GLU A 364 5.53 -13.73 10.20
N PHE A 365 5.60 -14.61 11.20
CA PHE A 365 6.50 -14.45 12.34
C PHE A 365 7.09 -15.78 12.77
N MET A 366 8.18 -15.76 13.53
CA MET A 366 8.78 -16.94 14.12
C MET A 366 8.81 -16.80 15.63
N VAL A 367 8.40 -17.87 16.31
CA VAL A 367 8.52 -18.01 17.75
C VAL A 367 9.85 -18.70 18.03
N VAL A 368 10.69 -18.06 18.84
CA VAL A 368 12.03 -18.53 19.18
C VAL A 368 12.28 -18.39 20.68
N SER A 369 13.15 -19.24 21.23
CA SER A 369 13.65 -19.07 22.61
C SER A 369 14.69 -17.96 22.71
N ASP A 370 15.49 -17.77 21.67
CA ASP A 370 16.56 -16.79 21.58
C ASP A 370 16.59 -16.15 20.17
N PRO A 371 16.95 -14.85 20.04
CA PRO A 371 17.07 -14.21 18.74
C PRO A 371 18.06 -14.98 17.84
N PRO A 372 17.68 -15.32 16.60
CA PRO A 372 18.52 -16.10 15.70
C PRO A 372 19.74 -15.27 15.25
N THR A 373 20.94 -15.84 15.36
CA THR A 373 22.20 -15.19 14.93
C THR A 373 22.46 -15.28 13.42
N THR A 374 21.76 -16.21 12.76
CA THR A 374 21.77 -16.41 11.32
C THR A 374 20.36 -16.48 10.84
N PRO A 375 20.08 -16.07 9.61
CA PRO A 375 18.77 -15.51 9.47
C PRO A 375 17.90 -16.52 8.66
N LEU A 376 16.66 -16.70 9.10
CA LEU A 376 15.88 -17.94 9.02
C LEU A 376 15.26 -18.25 7.64
N PRO A 377 15.44 -19.46 7.07
CA PRO A 377 14.89 -19.76 5.74
C PRO A 377 13.36 -19.60 5.71
N THR A 378 12.83 -18.95 4.67
CA THR A 378 11.40 -19.05 4.33
C THR A 378 11.08 -20.50 3.99
N PRO A 379 10.06 -21.13 4.61
CA PRO A 379 9.72 -22.51 4.29
C PRO A 379 9.35 -22.63 2.80
N PRO A 380 9.96 -23.56 2.05
CA PRO A 380 9.55 -23.79 0.67
C PRO A 380 8.11 -24.32 0.62
N PRO A 381 7.33 -24.00 -0.43
CA PRO A 381 5.99 -24.55 -0.61
C PRO A 381 6.04 -26.09 -0.63
N GLY A 382 5.16 -26.75 0.13
CA GLY A 382 5.03 -28.21 0.12
C GLY A 382 4.63 -28.71 -1.27
N ILE A 383 5.16 -29.87 -1.68
CA ILE A 383 4.81 -30.54 -2.94
C ILE A 383 3.77 -31.62 -2.64
N CYS A 384 2.76 -31.76 -3.49
CA CYS A 384 1.67 -32.70 -3.27
C CYS A 384 1.06 -33.27 -4.56
N THR A 385 0.35 -34.37 -4.37
CA THR A 385 -0.53 -35.05 -5.32
C THR A 385 -1.94 -35.26 -4.76
N THR A 386 -2.11 -35.20 -3.43
CA THR A 386 -3.40 -35.22 -2.73
C THR A 386 -3.40 -34.26 -1.53
N ASP A 387 -4.58 -33.87 -1.04
CA ASP A 387 -4.71 -32.96 0.11
C ASP A 387 -4.05 -33.52 1.38
N ASN A 388 -4.07 -34.85 1.57
CA ASN A 388 -3.49 -35.54 2.73
C ASN A 388 -1.96 -35.40 2.83
N GLU A 389 -1.29 -34.95 1.76
CA GLU A 389 0.15 -34.66 1.73
C GLU A 389 0.47 -33.21 2.12
N CYS A 390 -0.57 -32.39 2.31
CA CYS A 390 -0.47 -31.01 2.75
C CYS A 390 -0.86 -30.88 4.23
N LEU A 391 -0.53 -29.73 4.83
CA LEU A 391 -0.98 -29.42 6.18
C LEU A 391 -2.52 -29.35 6.22
N ASN A 392 -3.13 -29.54 7.41
CA ASN A 392 -4.59 -29.57 7.53
C ASN A 392 -5.24 -28.25 7.04
N ASN A 393 -4.56 -27.11 7.17
CA ASN A 393 -4.97 -25.82 6.63
C ASN A 393 -4.55 -25.56 5.18
N GLN A 394 -4.19 -26.59 4.43
CA GLN A 394 -3.80 -26.51 3.04
C GLN A 394 -4.60 -27.50 2.21
N TYR A 395 -4.65 -27.26 0.91
CA TYR A 395 -5.15 -28.23 -0.06
C TYR A 395 -4.17 -28.32 -1.23
N CYS A 396 -4.20 -29.43 -1.94
CA CYS A 396 -3.30 -29.67 -3.04
C CYS A 396 -3.81 -29.03 -4.32
N LYS A 397 -3.07 -28.04 -4.85
CA LYS A 397 -3.36 -27.45 -6.14
C LYS A 397 -2.74 -28.32 -7.24
N LEU A 398 -3.50 -29.34 -7.66
CA LEU A 398 -3.08 -30.37 -8.62
C LEU A 398 -2.45 -29.82 -9.91
N GLY A 399 -2.88 -28.66 -10.39
CA GLY A 399 -2.35 -28.06 -11.62
C GLY A 399 -0.88 -27.63 -11.54
N ILE A 400 -0.33 -27.48 -10.33
CA ILE A 400 1.08 -27.10 -10.11
C ILE A 400 1.78 -28.00 -9.08
N SER A 401 1.11 -29.06 -8.60
CA SER A 401 1.62 -30.01 -7.59
C SER A 401 2.15 -29.33 -6.31
N GLN A 402 1.46 -28.28 -5.83
CA GLN A 402 1.86 -27.54 -4.64
C GLN A 402 0.73 -27.45 -3.62
N CYS A 403 1.10 -27.53 -2.35
CA CYS A 403 0.22 -27.24 -1.22
C CYS A 403 -0.05 -25.73 -1.17
N VAL A 404 -1.33 -25.38 -1.17
CA VAL A 404 -1.81 -24.00 -1.12
C VAL A 404 -2.65 -23.83 0.14
N ASN A 405 -2.47 -22.71 0.85
CA ASN A 405 -3.23 -22.42 2.05
C ASN A 405 -4.73 -22.32 1.75
N LEU A 406 -5.52 -22.99 2.57
CA LEU A 406 -6.97 -22.88 2.62
C LEU A 406 -7.34 -21.48 3.13
N VAL A 407 -8.21 -20.79 2.40
CA VAL A 407 -8.74 -19.49 2.82
C VAL A 407 -10.21 -19.66 3.15
N CYS A 408 -10.53 -19.66 4.45
CA CYS A 408 -11.92 -19.65 4.89
C CYS A 408 -12.57 -18.30 4.60
N PRO A 409 -13.88 -18.26 4.26
CA PRO A 409 -14.61 -17.01 4.19
C PRO A 409 -14.53 -16.25 5.52
N VAL A 410 -14.76 -14.93 5.50
CA VAL A 410 -14.97 -14.22 6.76
C VAL A 410 -16.33 -14.66 7.32
N PRO A 411 -16.37 -15.22 8.55
CA PRO A 411 -17.63 -15.58 9.17
C PRO A 411 -18.44 -14.32 9.48
N LEU A 412 -19.77 -14.44 9.48
CA LEU A 412 -20.61 -13.39 10.07
C LEU A 412 -20.24 -13.22 11.55
N GLN A 413 -20.57 -12.07 12.13
CA GLN A 413 -20.36 -11.86 13.56
C GLN A 413 -20.98 -12.99 14.40
N CYS A 414 -20.33 -13.30 15.52
CA CYS A 414 -20.69 -14.43 16.38
C CYS A 414 -20.58 -15.81 15.70
N LYS A 415 -19.88 -15.93 14.57
CA LYS A 415 -19.49 -17.21 13.95
C LYS A 415 -17.98 -17.31 13.85
N THR A 416 -17.46 -18.53 13.78
CA THR A 416 -16.03 -18.83 13.58
C THR A 416 -15.90 -20.01 12.62
N TYR A 417 -14.75 -20.19 11.99
CA TYR A 417 -14.47 -21.36 11.16
C TYR A 417 -13.45 -22.28 11.85
N SER A 418 -13.74 -23.57 11.98
CA SER A 418 -12.70 -24.57 12.25
C SER A 418 -12.27 -25.25 10.95
N ILE A 419 -11.09 -25.87 10.93
CA ILE A 419 -10.69 -26.72 9.79
C ILE A 419 -10.84 -28.18 10.15
N VAL A 420 -11.63 -28.90 9.35
CA VAL A 420 -11.81 -30.34 9.45
C VAL A 420 -11.58 -30.95 8.07
N ASN A 421 -10.57 -31.82 7.95
CA ASN A 421 -10.22 -32.52 6.70
C ASN A 421 -10.03 -31.55 5.52
N HIS A 422 -9.13 -30.57 5.66
CA HIS A 422 -8.82 -29.58 4.61
C HIS A 422 -10.01 -28.70 4.17
N LYS A 423 -11.05 -28.58 5.02
CA LYS A 423 -12.25 -27.79 4.75
C LYS A 423 -12.61 -26.89 5.92
N CYS A 424 -13.10 -25.69 5.58
CA CYS A 424 -13.67 -24.75 6.53
C CYS A 424 -15.05 -25.23 7.00
N VAL A 425 -15.20 -25.42 8.30
CA VAL A 425 -16.44 -25.80 8.96
C VAL A 425 -16.91 -24.65 9.84
N LEU A 426 -18.11 -24.14 9.59
CA LEU A 426 -18.65 -23.00 10.35
C LEU A 426 -19.16 -23.46 11.72
N GLY A 427 -18.80 -22.71 12.76
CA GLY A 427 -19.24 -22.89 14.14
C GLY A 427 -19.70 -21.58 14.78
N ASN A 428 -20.10 -21.66 16.05
CA ASN A 428 -20.49 -20.50 16.85
C ASN A 428 -19.29 -19.95 17.64
N SER A 429 -19.23 -18.63 17.70
CA SER A 429 -18.47 -17.89 18.70
C SER A 429 -18.96 -18.16 20.13
N PRO A 430 -18.09 -18.08 21.16
CA PRO A 430 -18.50 -18.09 22.56
C PRO A 430 -19.52 -17.01 22.91
N ASP A 431 -20.38 -17.34 23.87
CA ASP A 431 -21.36 -16.39 24.41
C ASP A 431 -20.67 -15.28 25.22
N GLY A 432 -21.22 -14.06 25.14
CA GLY A 432 -20.75 -12.88 25.88
C GLY A 432 -19.72 -12.01 25.15
N MET A 433 -19.26 -12.40 23.97
CA MET A 433 -18.36 -11.56 23.15
C MET A 433 -19.06 -10.34 22.58
N VAL A 434 -18.33 -9.24 22.42
CA VAL A 434 -18.87 -7.98 21.89
C VAL A 434 -19.10 -8.09 20.39
N CYS A 435 -20.27 -7.66 19.95
CA CYS A 435 -20.67 -7.64 18.55
C CYS A 435 -21.37 -6.32 18.22
N THR A 436 -21.56 -6.03 16.93
CA THR A 436 -22.34 -4.89 16.44
C THR A 436 -23.43 -5.34 15.48
N SER A 437 -24.65 -4.86 15.71
CA SER A 437 -25.77 -5.08 14.79
C SER A 437 -26.52 -3.78 14.57
N SER A 438 -26.76 -3.43 13.31
CA SER A 438 -27.38 -2.18 12.87
C SER A 438 -26.70 -0.93 13.47
N GLY A 439 -25.38 -0.96 13.65
CA GLY A 439 -24.61 0.12 14.28
C GLY A 439 -24.74 0.23 15.81
N LEU A 440 -25.41 -0.70 16.49
CA LEU A 440 -25.48 -0.77 17.95
C LEU A 440 -24.63 -1.92 18.48
N GLN A 441 -24.02 -1.71 19.65
CA GLN A 441 -23.21 -2.72 20.32
C GLN A 441 -24.12 -3.72 21.06
N GLY A 442 -23.80 -5.02 20.97
CA GLY A 442 -24.50 -6.10 21.63
C GLY A 442 -23.53 -7.20 22.10
N THR A 443 -24.08 -8.36 22.47
CA THR A 443 -23.30 -9.54 22.88
C THR A 443 -23.71 -10.79 22.10
N CYS A 444 -22.73 -11.66 21.80
CA CYS A 444 -22.99 -12.94 21.15
C CYS A 444 -23.75 -13.88 22.10
N GLN A 445 -24.84 -14.47 21.62
CA GLN A 445 -25.58 -15.54 22.28
C GLN A 445 -25.98 -16.61 21.26
N SER A 446 -25.53 -17.85 21.47
CA SER A 446 -25.77 -18.98 20.56
C SER A 446 -25.40 -18.68 19.09
N GLY A 447 -24.36 -17.88 18.91
CA GLY A 447 -23.86 -17.46 17.60
C GLY A 447 -24.73 -16.43 16.87
N ILE A 448 -25.49 -15.62 17.61
CA ILE A 448 -26.28 -14.48 17.13
C ILE A 448 -25.87 -13.25 17.95
N CYS A 449 -25.74 -12.09 17.32
CA CYS A 449 -25.54 -10.82 18.03
C CYS A 449 -26.85 -10.33 18.63
N VAL A 450 -26.92 -10.21 19.96
CA VAL A 450 -28.11 -9.76 20.71
C VAL A 450 -27.83 -8.39 21.33
N MET A 451 -28.67 -7.40 21.02
CA MET A 451 -28.57 -6.02 21.50
C MET A 451 -29.16 -5.82 22.90
#